data_AF-A0A183NIB8-F1
#
_entry.id   AF-A0A183NIB8-F1
#
_cell.length_a   1.000
_cell.length_b   1.000
_cell.length_c   1.000
_cell.angle_alpha   90.00
_cell.angle_beta   90.00
_cell.angle_gamma   90.00
#
_symmetry.space_group_name_H-M   'P 1'
#
loop_
_entity.id
_entity.type
_entity.pdbx_description
1 polymer ?
#
loop_
_entity_poly.entity_id
_entity_poly.type
_entity_poly.pdbx_seq_one_letter_code
_entity_poly.pdbx_strand_id
1 'polypeptide(L)'
;VVATVTATKGRYRRFSVVVATGNGQGLCGIGKAKALNLLSATRRAKLRASQNVISFDLKEGRTLWHVGYVCQWNSKIFAAPLSEGAGLKCHRMIKTLCQVIGIKDMYARVEGSTNNYQAIARGFLRLLKQQKTYEDLANSLGLHVVEFAADRDMYPHVLASPACGHANDFSKNNVNESGDSSVVIHSKSYELPQRLPLIVPQNPTHHKPRKPIPEEHDNFLDDLIGVDEDTTTETNISELLAAGERDLDALMLGGRVPLKKSSSHHGQITNPMVIKRKAERHRYRNQQVVRRERNAHITLSVNSV
;
A
#
# COMPACT_ATOMS: atom_id res chain seq x y z
N VAL A 1 -16.36 -11.39 -0.91
CA VAL A 1 -17.63 -11.71 -0.19
C VAL A 1 -17.35 -11.66 1.29
N VAL A 2 -18.20 -10.98 2.05
CA VAL A 2 -18.13 -10.86 3.50
C VAL A 2 -19.39 -11.50 4.08
N ALA A 3 -19.28 -12.21 5.19
CA ALA A 3 -20.42 -12.82 5.87
C ALA A 3 -20.57 -12.22 7.26
N THR A 4 -21.80 -11.86 7.61
CA THR A 4 -22.19 -11.44 8.96
C THR A 4 -23.24 -12.41 9.50
N VAL A 5 -23.33 -12.56 10.82
CA VAL A 5 -24.36 -13.41 11.44
C VAL A 5 -25.48 -12.51 11.93
N THR A 6 -26.72 -12.84 11.58
CA THR A 6 -27.93 -12.12 11.97
C THR A 6 -28.86 -13.08 12.71
N ALA A 7 -29.58 -12.60 13.73
CA ALA A 7 -30.49 -13.42 14.52
C ALA A 7 -31.55 -14.12 13.65
N THR A 8 -32.12 -13.42 12.66
CA THR A 8 -33.21 -13.94 11.82
C THR A 8 -32.74 -14.85 10.68
N LYS A 9 -31.61 -14.50 10.02
CA LYS A 9 -31.17 -15.16 8.77
C LYS A 9 -29.94 -16.06 8.95
N GLY A 10 -29.37 -16.14 10.15
CA GLY A 10 -28.10 -16.83 10.38
C GLY A 10 -26.96 -16.15 9.63
N ARG A 11 -26.16 -16.91 8.86
CA ARG A 11 -25.02 -16.36 8.10
C ARG A 11 -25.49 -15.63 6.83
N TYR A 12 -25.60 -14.32 6.92
CA TYR A 12 -25.94 -13.41 5.83
C TYR A 12 -24.68 -12.99 5.04
N ARG A 13 -24.69 -13.12 3.71
CA ARG A 13 -23.53 -12.79 2.85
C ARG A 13 -23.78 -11.51 2.07
N ARG A 14 -22.77 -10.63 2.03
CA ARG A 14 -22.72 -9.43 1.18
C ARG A 14 -21.48 -9.47 0.29
N PHE A 15 -21.56 -8.90 -0.90
CA PHE A 15 -20.39 -8.62 -1.73
C PHE A 15 -19.78 -7.30 -1.27
N SER A 16 -18.46 -7.29 -1.08
CA SER A 16 -17.68 -6.08 -0.84
C SER A 16 -16.77 -5.90 -2.04
N VAL A 17 -16.79 -4.72 -2.63
CA VAL A 17 -16.05 -4.40 -3.85
C VAL A 17 -15.25 -3.12 -3.61
N VAL A 18 -14.04 -3.07 -4.16
CA VAL A 18 -13.25 -1.84 -4.29
C VAL A 18 -13.07 -1.59 -5.79
N VAL A 19 -13.29 -0.36 -6.23
CA VAL A 19 -13.20 0.07 -7.63
C VAL A 19 -12.28 1.28 -7.69
N ALA A 20 -11.52 1.40 -8.78
CA ALA A 20 -10.84 2.64 -9.14
C ALA A 20 -11.39 3.14 -10.47
N THR A 21 -11.46 4.46 -10.60
CA THR A 21 -11.86 5.19 -11.80
C THR A 21 -10.82 6.27 -12.06
N GLY A 22 -10.49 6.56 -13.31
CA GLY A 22 -9.49 7.56 -13.66
C GLY A 22 -9.45 7.81 -15.16
N ASN A 23 -8.77 8.88 -15.55
CA ASN A 23 -8.74 9.37 -16.93
C ASN A 23 -7.43 9.02 -17.67
N GLY A 24 -6.51 8.29 -17.05
CA GLY A 24 -5.19 7.99 -17.63
C GLY A 24 -4.26 9.20 -17.75
N GLN A 25 -4.61 10.34 -17.16
CA GLN A 25 -3.86 11.61 -17.21
C GLN A 25 -3.71 12.21 -15.80
N GLY A 26 -3.24 11.41 -14.85
CA GLY A 26 -2.94 11.86 -13.49
C GLY A 26 -4.17 12.00 -12.57
N LEU A 27 -5.40 11.79 -13.03
CA LEU A 27 -6.58 11.79 -12.16
C LEU A 27 -7.05 10.37 -11.84
N CYS A 28 -7.27 10.09 -10.56
CA CYS A 28 -7.79 8.81 -10.10
C CYS A 28 -8.59 8.95 -8.81
N GLY A 29 -9.70 8.23 -8.74
CA GLY A 29 -10.53 8.08 -7.55
C GLY A 29 -10.74 6.62 -7.20
N ILE A 30 -10.91 6.34 -5.91
CA ILE A 30 -11.20 5.00 -5.40
C ILE A 30 -12.51 4.99 -4.61
N GLY A 31 -13.24 3.90 -4.75
CA GLY A 31 -14.53 3.72 -4.07
C GLY A 31 -14.68 2.32 -3.53
N LYS A 32 -15.24 2.21 -2.34
CA LYS A 32 -15.61 0.93 -1.72
C LYS A 32 -17.10 0.90 -1.47
N ALA A 33 -17.73 -0.22 -1.81
CA ALA A 33 -19.12 -0.45 -1.47
C ALA A 33 -19.37 -1.90 -1.07
N LYS A 34 -20.46 -2.09 -0.32
CA LYS A 34 -21.00 -3.39 0.04
C LYS A 34 -22.46 -3.46 -0.38
N ALA A 35 -22.89 -4.59 -0.92
CA ALA A 35 -24.30 -4.83 -1.25
C ALA A 35 -24.62 -6.33 -1.28
N LEU A 36 -25.90 -6.68 -1.40
CA LEU A 36 -26.34 -8.07 -1.52
C LEU A 36 -25.99 -8.67 -2.89
N ASN A 37 -26.10 -7.88 -3.96
CA ASN A 37 -25.76 -8.28 -5.33
C ASN A 37 -24.45 -7.65 -5.78
N LEU A 38 -23.64 -8.38 -6.55
CA LEU A 38 -22.35 -7.88 -7.03
C LEU A 38 -22.50 -6.61 -7.89
N LEU A 39 -23.41 -6.61 -8.85
CA LEU A 39 -23.64 -5.47 -9.75
C LEU A 39 -24.06 -4.21 -8.97
N SER A 40 -24.94 -4.36 -7.98
CA SER A 40 -25.33 -3.25 -7.11
C SER A 40 -24.17 -2.71 -6.29
N ALA A 41 -23.28 -3.58 -5.80
CA ALA A 41 -22.07 -3.15 -5.10
C ALA A 41 -21.11 -2.40 -6.05
N THR A 42 -20.92 -2.91 -7.26
CA THR A 42 -20.08 -2.25 -8.27
C THR A 42 -20.62 -0.87 -8.64
N ARG A 43 -21.92 -0.72 -8.92
CA ARG A 43 -22.53 0.58 -9.25
C ARG A 43 -22.33 1.60 -8.12
N ARG A 44 -22.58 1.20 -6.86
CA ARG A 44 -22.34 2.06 -5.69
C ARG A 44 -20.86 2.42 -5.54
N ALA A 45 -19.96 1.49 -5.77
CA ALA A 45 -18.52 1.74 -5.69
C ALA A 45 -18.03 2.70 -6.79
N LYS A 46 -18.56 2.60 -8.02
CA LYS A 46 -18.25 3.53 -9.12
C LYS A 46 -18.66 4.97 -8.76
N LEU A 47 -19.88 5.15 -8.26
CA LEU A 47 -20.39 6.47 -7.87
C LEU A 47 -19.53 7.11 -6.78
N ARG A 48 -19.13 6.32 -5.77
CA ARG A 48 -18.21 6.80 -4.73
C ARG A 48 -16.83 7.15 -5.31
N ALA A 49 -16.30 6.33 -6.22
CA ALA A 49 -15.01 6.59 -6.85
C ALA A 49 -15.02 7.89 -7.68
N SER A 50 -16.12 8.20 -8.37
CA SER A 50 -16.23 9.44 -9.17
C SER A 50 -16.38 10.71 -8.32
N GLN A 51 -16.92 10.59 -7.11
CA GLN A 51 -16.97 11.71 -6.16
C GLN A 51 -15.61 11.98 -5.50
N ASN A 52 -14.78 10.94 -5.38
CA ASN A 52 -13.56 10.90 -4.58
C ASN A 52 -12.30 10.89 -5.46
N VAL A 53 -12.20 11.83 -6.41
CA VAL A 53 -11.10 11.90 -7.38
C VAL A 53 -9.97 12.78 -6.85
N ILE A 54 -8.73 12.35 -7.06
CA ILE A 54 -7.51 13.05 -6.70
C ILE A 54 -6.65 13.25 -7.96
N SER A 55 -6.06 14.44 -8.11
CA SER A 55 -5.03 14.73 -9.11
C SER A 55 -3.63 14.39 -8.58
N PHE A 56 -2.81 13.79 -9.43
CA PHE A 56 -1.44 13.40 -9.16
C PHE A 56 -0.52 13.98 -10.22
N ASP A 57 0.59 14.57 -9.78
CA ASP A 57 1.60 15.12 -10.68
C ASP A 57 2.53 14.02 -11.14
N LEU A 58 2.57 13.79 -12.45
CA LEU A 58 3.40 12.76 -13.08
C LEU A 58 4.58 13.41 -13.78
N LYS A 59 5.79 12.91 -13.52
CA LYS A 59 6.99 13.32 -14.27
C LYS A 59 6.82 12.88 -15.73
N GLU A 60 6.94 13.86 -16.64
CA GLU A 60 6.79 13.67 -18.09
C GLU A 60 5.45 13.02 -18.49
N GLY A 61 4.42 13.10 -17.63
CA GLY A 61 3.15 12.42 -17.83
C GLY A 61 3.24 10.88 -17.86
N ARG A 62 4.34 10.28 -17.36
CA ARG A 62 4.57 8.82 -17.44
C ARG A 62 5.07 8.16 -16.16
N THR A 63 5.84 8.84 -15.31
CA THR A 63 6.59 8.21 -14.19
C THR A 63 6.53 9.06 -12.92
N LEU A 64 7.14 8.55 -11.85
CA LEU A 64 7.28 9.20 -10.56
C LEU A 64 8.42 10.23 -10.54
N TRP A 65 8.34 11.22 -9.65
CA TRP A 65 9.40 12.23 -9.47
C TRP A 65 10.62 11.69 -8.73
N HIS A 66 10.39 10.98 -7.63
CA HIS A 66 11.43 10.40 -6.79
C HIS A 66 10.99 9.05 -6.21
N VAL A 67 11.94 8.36 -5.57
CA VAL A 67 11.65 7.13 -4.83
C VAL A 67 10.70 7.46 -3.66
N GLY A 68 9.67 6.64 -3.49
CA GLY A 68 8.67 6.79 -2.44
C GLY A 68 8.63 5.56 -1.54
N TYR A 69 8.41 5.79 -0.26
CA TYR A 69 8.16 4.75 0.74
C TYR A 69 6.99 5.16 1.62
N VAL A 70 6.00 4.27 1.75
CA VAL A 70 4.84 4.50 2.61
C VAL A 70 4.49 3.22 3.35
N CYS A 71 4.17 3.35 4.63
CA CYS A 71 3.56 2.28 5.42
C CYS A 71 2.08 2.58 5.60
N GLN A 72 1.20 1.73 5.05
CA GLN A 72 -0.23 1.81 5.28
C GLN A 72 -0.68 0.54 6.02
N TRP A 73 -1.14 0.71 7.27
CA TRP A 73 -1.49 -0.38 8.18
C TRP A 73 -0.35 -1.42 8.31
N ASN A 74 -0.54 -2.63 7.77
CA ASN A 74 0.43 -3.73 7.83
C ASN A 74 1.15 -3.95 6.49
N SER A 75 1.02 -3.02 5.55
CA SER A 75 1.57 -3.11 4.20
C SER A 75 2.55 -1.96 4.00
N LYS A 76 3.80 -2.30 3.71
CA LYS A 76 4.84 -1.33 3.34
C LYS A 76 4.95 -1.31 1.83
N ILE A 77 4.93 -0.14 1.23
CA ILE A 77 4.98 0.04 -0.22
C ILE A 77 6.22 0.85 -0.53
N PHE A 78 7.07 0.28 -1.36
CA PHE A 78 8.22 0.95 -1.94
C PHE A 78 7.97 1.12 -3.43
N ALA A 79 8.16 2.33 -3.95
CA ALA A 79 8.02 2.63 -5.37
C ALA A 79 9.21 3.46 -5.86
N ALA A 80 9.69 3.16 -7.06
CA ALA A 80 10.81 3.85 -7.69
C ALA A 80 10.49 4.16 -9.15
N PRO A 81 10.89 5.34 -9.66
CA PRO A 81 10.78 5.67 -11.08
C PRO A 81 11.73 4.79 -11.90
N LEU A 82 11.28 4.41 -13.10
CA LEU A 82 12.08 3.68 -14.08
C LEU A 82 12.32 4.53 -15.34
N SER A 83 13.36 4.15 -16.09
CA SER A 83 13.64 4.68 -17.42
C SER A 83 12.49 4.43 -18.39
N GLU A 84 12.47 5.20 -19.47
CA GLU A 84 11.48 5.05 -20.53
C GLU A 84 11.46 3.65 -21.14
N GLY A 85 10.27 3.12 -21.37
CA GLY A 85 10.08 1.82 -22.03
C GLY A 85 10.30 0.60 -21.13
N ALA A 86 10.61 0.80 -19.84
CA ALA A 86 10.80 -0.32 -18.91
C ALA A 86 9.49 -0.97 -18.46
N GLY A 87 8.38 -0.24 -18.56
CA GLY A 87 7.02 -0.67 -18.21
C GLY A 87 6.75 -0.81 -16.72
N LEU A 88 5.59 -1.39 -16.40
CA LEU A 88 5.12 -1.56 -15.03
C LEU A 88 5.60 -2.88 -14.39
N LYS A 89 6.61 -2.79 -13.51
CA LYS A 89 7.16 -3.91 -12.72
C LYS A 89 6.66 -3.85 -11.28
N CYS A 90 5.38 -4.18 -11.09
CA CYS A 90 4.66 -3.91 -9.85
C CYS A 90 3.73 -5.07 -9.43
N HIS A 91 3.28 -5.05 -8.17
CA HIS A 91 2.16 -5.89 -7.71
C HIS A 91 0.90 -5.67 -8.56
N ARG A 92 0.10 -6.72 -8.82
CA ARG A 92 -1.07 -6.67 -9.72
C ARG A 92 -2.04 -5.52 -9.46
N MET A 93 -2.26 -5.20 -8.19
CA MET A 93 -3.16 -4.13 -7.75
C MET A 93 -2.61 -2.75 -8.09
N ILE A 94 -1.31 -2.56 -7.87
CA ILE A 94 -0.62 -1.31 -8.18
C ILE A 94 -0.56 -1.15 -9.69
N LYS A 95 -0.31 -2.23 -10.44
CA LYS A 95 -0.31 -2.22 -11.91
C LYS A 95 -1.66 -1.74 -12.47
N THR A 96 -2.78 -2.22 -11.95
CA THR A 96 -4.12 -1.75 -12.37
C THR A 96 -4.37 -0.29 -12.00
N LEU A 97 -3.90 0.17 -10.82
CA LEU A 97 -4.00 1.58 -10.45
C LEU A 97 -3.17 2.47 -11.37
N CYS A 98 -1.94 2.06 -11.72
CA CYS A 98 -1.07 2.78 -12.64
C CYS A 98 -1.72 2.93 -14.01
N GLN A 99 -2.38 1.90 -14.53
CA GLN A 99 -3.11 1.97 -15.79
C GLN A 99 -4.26 2.99 -15.74
N VAL A 100 -5.01 3.02 -14.64
CA VAL A 100 -6.12 3.97 -14.43
C VAL A 100 -5.62 5.42 -14.28
N ILE A 101 -4.47 5.61 -13.62
CA ILE A 101 -3.85 6.92 -13.41
C ILE A 101 -3.13 7.42 -14.66
N GLY A 102 -2.53 6.53 -15.46
CA GLY A 102 -1.70 6.90 -16.61
C GLY A 102 -0.18 6.69 -16.42
N ILE A 103 0.24 6.04 -15.33
CA ILE A 103 1.66 5.74 -15.08
C ILE A 103 2.08 4.58 -16.00
N LYS A 104 3.16 4.78 -16.76
CA LYS A 104 3.67 3.83 -17.76
C LYS A 104 4.88 3.04 -17.25
N ASP A 105 5.81 3.72 -16.59
CA ASP A 105 7.10 3.15 -16.16
C ASP A 105 7.27 3.30 -14.65
N MET A 106 7.30 2.19 -13.92
CA MET A 106 7.49 2.20 -12.47
C MET A 106 7.85 0.82 -11.94
N TYR A 107 8.69 0.79 -10.92
CA TYR A 107 8.92 -0.39 -10.07
C TYR A 107 8.23 -0.18 -8.74
N ALA A 108 7.45 -1.16 -8.29
CA ALA A 108 6.88 -1.12 -6.95
C ALA A 108 6.83 -2.49 -6.30
N ARG A 109 7.28 -2.52 -5.04
CA ARG A 109 7.29 -3.70 -4.18
C ARG A 109 6.40 -3.45 -2.97
N VAL A 110 5.60 -4.45 -2.63
CA VAL A 110 4.78 -4.47 -1.41
C VAL A 110 5.37 -5.47 -0.45
N GLU A 111 5.72 -5.03 0.74
CA GLU A 111 6.21 -5.87 1.83
C GLU A 111 5.17 -5.95 2.96
N GLY A 112 5.21 -7.05 3.73
CA GLY A 112 4.23 -7.33 4.77
C GLY A 112 2.95 -7.95 4.21
N SER A 113 1.79 -7.36 4.50
CA SER A 113 0.49 -7.92 4.12
C SER A 113 0.12 -7.60 2.67
N THR A 114 0.27 -8.57 1.76
CA THR A 114 -0.10 -8.41 0.34
C THR A 114 -1.58 -8.67 0.03
N ASN A 115 -2.32 -9.26 0.97
CA ASN A 115 -3.72 -9.66 0.75
C ASN A 115 -4.74 -8.53 0.95
N ASN A 116 -4.34 -7.42 1.58
CA ASN A 116 -5.24 -6.32 1.89
C ASN A 116 -5.21 -5.28 0.76
N TYR A 117 -6.07 -5.47 -0.25
CA TYR A 117 -6.15 -4.56 -1.39
C TYR A 117 -6.50 -3.13 -1.01
N GLN A 118 -7.30 -2.93 0.04
CA GLN A 118 -7.64 -1.59 0.50
C GLN A 118 -6.41 -0.89 1.06
N ALA A 119 -5.56 -1.59 1.82
CA ALA A 119 -4.30 -1.05 2.34
C ALA A 119 -3.37 -0.63 1.21
N ILE A 120 -3.22 -1.52 0.23
CA ILE A 120 -2.31 -1.32 -0.90
C ILE A 120 -2.77 -0.14 -1.77
N ALA A 121 -4.06 -0.07 -2.09
CA ALA A 121 -4.60 1.05 -2.88
C ALA A 121 -4.40 2.38 -2.17
N ARG A 122 -4.80 2.47 -0.89
CA ARG A 122 -4.67 3.69 -0.10
C ARG A 122 -3.22 4.12 0.07
N GLY A 123 -2.35 3.18 0.44
CA GLY A 123 -0.93 3.46 0.63
C GLY A 123 -0.26 3.91 -0.67
N PHE A 124 -0.67 3.35 -1.81
CA PHE A 124 -0.14 3.76 -3.11
C PHE A 124 -0.59 5.18 -3.49
N LEU A 125 -1.88 5.51 -3.34
CA LEU A 125 -2.36 6.88 -3.61
C LEU A 125 -1.73 7.90 -2.65
N ARG A 126 -1.53 7.53 -1.38
CA ARG A 126 -0.81 8.37 -0.41
C ARG A 126 0.63 8.62 -0.85
N LEU A 127 1.32 7.58 -1.33
CA LEU A 127 2.69 7.69 -1.84
C LEU A 127 2.75 8.66 -3.02
N LEU A 128 1.80 8.57 -3.95
CA LEU A 128 1.72 9.50 -5.09
C LEU A 128 1.46 10.94 -4.65
N LYS A 129 0.55 11.14 -3.68
CA LYS A 129 0.24 12.48 -3.15
C LYS A 129 1.42 13.12 -2.41
N GLN A 130 2.32 12.32 -1.84
CA GLN A 130 3.52 12.81 -1.14
C GLN A 130 4.67 13.19 -2.09
N GLN A 131 4.53 12.96 -3.40
CA GLN A 131 5.57 13.34 -4.34
C GLN A 131 5.65 14.85 -4.49
N LYS A 132 6.87 15.35 -4.65
CA LYS A 132 7.13 16.76 -4.92
C LYS A 132 7.73 16.91 -6.31
N THR A 133 7.28 17.92 -7.03
CA THR A 133 7.87 18.27 -8.32
C THR A 133 9.26 18.92 -8.11
N TYR A 134 10.07 18.99 -9.17
CA TYR A 134 11.36 19.67 -9.09
C TYR A 134 11.21 21.16 -8.79
N GLU A 135 10.14 21.79 -9.29
CA GLU A 135 9.83 23.19 -9.04
C GLU A 135 9.45 23.43 -7.57
N ASP A 136 8.57 22.59 -7.01
CA ASP A 136 8.20 22.68 -5.59
C ASP A 136 9.43 22.51 -4.69
N LEU A 137 10.33 21.58 -5.06
CA LEU A 137 11.55 21.34 -4.31
C LEU A 137 12.51 22.53 -4.39
N ALA A 138 12.74 23.07 -5.59
CA ALA A 138 13.57 24.24 -5.83
C ALA A 138 13.07 25.45 -5.03
N ASN A 139 11.76 25.70 -5.08
CA ASN A 139 11.11 26.81 -4.36
C ASN A 139 11.17 26.61 -2.84
N SER A 140 10.94 25.40 -2.33
CA SER A 140 10.98 25.14 -0.88
C SER A 140 12.38 25.29 -0.29
N LEU A 141 13.42 24.96 -1.06
CA LEU A 141 14.81 25.04 -0.62
C LEU A 141 15.48 26.36 -1.00
N GLY A 142 14.93 27.10 -1.96
CA GLY A 142 15.56 28.26 -2.58
C GLY A 142 16.84 27.91 -3.34
N LEU A 143 16.92 26.71 -3.93
CA LEU A 143 18.10 26.17 -4.61
C LEU A 143 17.76 25.63 -6.01
N HIS A 144 18.75 25.61 -6.89
CA HIS A 144 18.64 24.92 -8.18
C HIS A 144 18.68 23.39 -7.99
N VAL A 145 17.78 22.69 -8.66
CA VAL A 145 17.79 21.22 -8.73
C VAL A 145 18.63 20.81 -9.93
N VAL A 146 19.70 20.07 -9.69
CA VAL A 146 20.67 19.67 -10.72
C VAL A 146 20.69 18.15 -10.84
N GLU A 147 20.58 17.67 -12.07
CA GLU A 147 20.77 16.27 -12.44
C GLU A 147 22.21 16.03 -12.89
N PHE A 148 22.79 14.93 -12.41
CA PHE A 148 24.06 14.41 -12.87
C PHE A 148 23.83 13.02 -13.46
N ALA A 149 24.09 12.90 -14.76
CA ALA A 149 23.93 11.65 -15.50
C ALA A 149 25.28 11.18 -16.05
N ALA A 150 25.55 9.88 -15.94
CA ALA A 150 26.75 9.27 -16.52
C ALA A 150 26.77 9.43 -18.05
N ASP A 151 25.59 9.38 -18.68
CA ASP A 151 25.41 9.54 -20.14
C ASP A 151 25.82 10.93 -20.65
N ARG A 152 25.94 11.92 -19.75
CA ARG A 152 26.32 13.31 -20.05
C ARG A 152 27.67 13.66 -19.43
N ASP A 153 28.57 12.69 -19.28
CA ASP A 153 29.90 12.87 -18.68
C ASP A 153 29.87 13.54 -17.30
N MET A 154 28.81 13.30 -16.51
CA MET A 154 28.58 13.95 -15.22
C MET A 154 28.49 15.49 -15.29
N TYR A 155 28.14 16.03 -16.46
CA TYR A 155 27.91 17.45 -16.64
C TYR A 155 26.63 17.89 -15.90
N PRO A 156 26.66 18.98 -15.10
CA PRO A 156 25.51 19.43 -14.34
C PRO A 156 24.40 19.94 -15.25
N HIS A 157 23.21 19.33 -15.18
CA HIS A 157 22.03 19.79 -15.89
C HIS A 157 20.99 20.33 -14.92
N VAL A 158 20.63 21.61 -15.02
CA VAL A 158 19.63 22.22 -14.14
C VAL A 158 18.23 21.77 -14.59
N LEU A 159 17.53 21.02 -13.74
CA LEU A 159 16.16 20.57 -13.96
C LEU A 159 15.13 21.64 -13.61
N ALA A 160 15.35 22.34 -12.49
CA ALA A 160 14.47 23.39 -12.00
C ALA A 160 15.26 24.47 -11.28
N SER A 161 14.79 25.71 -11.41
CA SER A 161 15.31 26.88 -10.72
C SER A 161 14.22 27.45 -9.81
N PRO A 162 14.58 28.03 -8.66
CA PRO A 162 13.61 28.66 -7.79
C PRO A 162 13.02 29.90 -8.47
N ALA A 163 11.78 30.25 -8.11
CA ALA A 163 11.05 31.37 -8.70
C ALA A 163 11.78 32.73 -8.54
N CYS A 164 12.62 32.88 -7.52
CA CYS A 164 13.47 34.07 -7.34
C CYS A 164 14.58 34.21 -8.40
N GLY A 165 14.79 33.20 -9.26
CA GLY A 165 15.74 33.24 -10.37
C GLY A 165 17.21 33.07 -9.97
N HIS A 166 17.50 33.00 -8.67
CA HIS A 166 18.83 32.75 -8.13
C HIS A 166 18.76 31.83 -6.91
N ALA A 167 19.78 31.01 -6.69
CA ALA A 167 19.92 30.25 -5.46
C ALA A 167 20.18 31.20 -4.27
N ASN A 168 19.62 30.86 -3.11
CA ASN A 168 20.00 31.49 -1.86
C ASN A 168 21.41 31.02 -1.46
N ASP A 169 22.27 31.94 -1.05
CA ASP A 169 23.60 31.62 -0.53
C ASP A 169 23.46 30.80 0.75
N PHE A 170 23.62 29.48 0.65
CA PHE A 170 23.56 28.57 1.81
C PHE A 170 24.58 28.92 2.91
N SER A 171 25.65 29.64 2.57
CA SER A 171 26.67 30.10 3.52
C SER A 171 26.20 31.27 4.41
N LYS A 172 25.28 32.12 3.94
CA LYS A 172 24.85 33.34 4.67
C LYS A 172 23.77 33.06 5.71
N ASN A 173 22.93 32.05 5.49
CA ASN A 173 21.82 31.74 6.40
C ASN A 173 22.27 31.12 7.73
N ASN A 174 23.53 30.72 7.87
CA ASN A 174 24.10 30.17 9.11
C ASN A 174 24.80 31.22 10.01
N VAL A 175 24.84 32.51 9.62
CA VAL A 175 25.65 33.53 10.31
C VAL A 175 24.82 34.42 11.26
N ASN A 176 23.51 34.28 11.29
CA ASN A 176 22.64 35.15 12.11
C ASN A 176 21.96 34.42 13.27
N GLU A 177 22.73 33.74 14.12
CA GLU A 177 22.36 33.49 15.53
C GLU A 177 23.62 33.57 16.41
N SER A 178 24.01 34.78 16.77
CA SER A 178 24.90 34.99 17.91
C SER A 178 24.11 34.76 19.20
N GLY A 179 24.14 33.52 19.71
CA GLY A 179 23.63 33.17 21.03
C GLY A 179 23.38 31.67 21.19
N ASP A 180 24.44 30.91 21.46
CA ASP A 180 24.43 29.56 22.04
C ASP A 180 23.59 28.46 21.37
N SER A 181 24.11 27.85 20.30
CA SER A 181 24.17 26.38 20.17
C SER A 181 24.99 25.96 18.96
N SER A 182 25.99 25.09 19.17
CA SER A 182 26.83 24.54 18.12
C SER A 182 26.02 23.61 17.21
N VAL A 183 25.53 24.12 16.08
CA VAL A 183 24.90 23.29 15.04
C VAL A 183 25.99 22.60 14.22
N VAL A 184 26.21 21.33 14.56
CA VAL A 184 27.14 20.41 13.93
C VAL A 184 26.72 20.16 12.49
N ILE A 185 27.59 20.53 11.54
CA ILE A 185 27.56 20.00 10.17
C ILE A 185 27.69 18.48 10.28
N HIS A 186 26.58 17.76 10.08
CA HIS A 186 26.61 16.30 9.99
C HIS A 186 27.16 15.87 8.62
N SER A 187 28.42 16.19 8.33
CA SER A 187 29.22 15.39 7.40
C SER A 187 29.48 14.06 8.11
N LYS A 188 28.51 13.15 8.08
CA LYS A 188 28.74 11.77 8.51
C LYS A 188 29.75 11.16 7.53
N SER A 189 31.02 11.20 7.91
CA SER A 189 31.97 10.14 7.58
C SER A 189 31.25 8.82 7.87
N TYR A 190 31.17 7.94 6.88
CA TYR A 190 30.64 6.59 7.09
C TYR A 190 31.58 5.87 8.06
N GLU A 191 31.25 5.88 9.35
CA GLU A 191 31.82 4.94 10.30
C GLU A 191 31.28 3.55 9.93
N LEU A 192 32.19 2.64 9.57
CA LEU A 192 31.88 1.22 9.43
C LEU A 192 31.13 0.76 10.68
N PRO A 193 29.96 0.10 10.55
CA PRO A 193 29.18 -0.29 11.71
C PRO A 193 30.03 -1.16 12.64
N GLN A 194 30.06 -0.78 13.92
CA GLN A 194 30.68 -1.57 14.98
C GLN A 194 30.21 -3.03 14.86
N ARG A 195 31.16 -3.97 14.98
CA ARG A 195 30.90 -5.42 14.90
C ARG A 195 29.62 -5.75 15.66
N LEU A 196 28.69 -6.40 14.97
CA LEU A 196 27.43 -6.86 15.54
C LEU A 196 27.72 -7.62 16.84
N PRO A 197 27.03 -7.33 17.95
CA PRO A 197 27.18 -8.11 19.17
C PRO A 197 26.82 -9.56 18.86
N LEU A 198 27.62 -10.49 19.39
CA LEU A 198 27.37 -11.93 19.32
C LEU A 198 25.89 -12.18 19.62
N ILE A 199 25.20 -12.83 18.69
CA ILE A 199 23.81 -13.24 18.86
C ILE A 199 23.79 -14.26 19.99
N VAL A 200 23.52 -13.79 21.21
CA VAL A 200 23.04 -14.65 22.29
C VAL A 200 21.64 -15.06 21.87
N PRO A 201 21.34 -16.36 21.70
CA PRO A 201 20.00 -16.81 21.37
C PRO A 201 19.07 -16.52 22.55
N GLN A 202 18.44 -15.35 22.53
CA GLN A 202 17.32 -15.06 23.40
C GLN A 202 16.13 -15.87 22.88
N ASN A 203 15.70 -16.85 23.68
CA ASN A 203 14.46 -17.59 23.43
C ASN A 203 13.34 -16.59 23.14
N PRO A 204 12.63 -16.69 21.99
CA PRO A 204 11.61 -15.73 21.65
C PRO A 204 10.45 -15.86 22.63
N THR A 205 10.35 -14.95 23.58
CA THR A 205 9.12 -14.71 24.32
C THR A 205 8.02 -14.44 23.30
N HIS A 206 6.97 -15.27 23.32
CA HIS A 206 5.93 -15.41 22.29
C HIS A 206 5.00 -14.18 22.08
N HIS A 207 5.43 -12.97 22.44
CA HIS A 207 4.66 -11.75 22.25
C HIS A 207 4.89 -11.21 20.84
N LYS A 208 3.89 -11.37 19.97
CA LYS A 208 3.81 -10.57 18.74
C LYS A 208 3.84 -9.10 19.16
N PRO A 209 4.73 -8.25 18.60
CA PRO A 209 4.69 -6.82 18.89
C PRO A 209 3.30 -6.27 18.60
N ARG A 210 2.78 -5.41 19.50
CA ARG A 210 1.54 -4.70 19.27
C ARG A 210 1.65 -3.92 17.96
N LYS A 211 0.57 -3.90 17.18
CA LYS A 211 0.53 -3.13 15.94
C LYS A 211 0.76 -1.65 16.28
N PRO A 212 1.56 -0.91 15.50
CA PRO A 212 1.66 0.53 15.69
C PRO A 212 0.28 1.17 15.49
N ILE A 213 -0.02 2.17 16.31
CA ILE A 213 -1.22 2.99 16.17
C ILE A 213 -1.06 3.79 14.86
N PRO A 214 -2.07 3.84 13.97
CA PRO A 214 -2.00 4.70 12.78
C PRO A 214 -1.78 6.17 13.18
N GLU A 215 -0.89 6.88 12.47
CA GLU A 215 -0.64 8.31 12.68
C GLU A 215 -1.88 9.17 12.36
N GLU A 216 -2.12 10.24 13.11
CA GLU A 216 -3.37 11.03 13.17
C GLU A 216 -3.71 11.83 11.89
N HIS A 217 -2.88 11.79 10.84
CA HIS A 217 -3.07 12.60 9.61
C HIS A 217 -3.78 11.88 8.45
N ASP A 218 -4.48 10.77 8.71
CA ASP A 218 -5.10 9.92 7.67
C ASP A 218 -6.51 10.36 7.22
N ASN A 219 -7.11 11.40 7.84
CA ASN A 219 -8.52 11.78 7.66
C ASN A 219 -8.96 11.93 6.19
N PHE A 220 -8.17 12.62 5.36
CA PHE A 220 -8.53 12.89 3.97
C PHE A 220 -8.72 11.62 3.12
N LEU A 221 -7.96 10.55 3.37
CA LEU A 221 -8.07 9.29 2.61
C LEU A 221 -9.03 8.29 3.28
N ASP A 222 -9.34 8.46 4.56
CA ASP A 222 -10.38 7.69 5.28
C ASP A 222 -11.78 8.10 4.80
N ASP A 223 -12.01 9.39 4.55
CA ASP A 223 -13.26 9.93 4.00
C ASP A 223 -13.57 9.34 2.61
N LEU A 224 -12.56 9.09 1.78
CA LEU A 224 -12.75 8.51 0.44
C LEU A 224 -13.31 7.08 0.47
N ILE A 225 -13.20 6.40 1.61
CA ILE A 225 -13.66 5.02 1.82
C ILE A 225 -14.72 4.95 2.93
N GLY A 226 -15.24 6.10 3.36
CA GLY A 226 -16.27 6.26 4.37
C GLY A 226 -17.31 5.14 4.32
N VAL A 227 -17.35 4.39 5.43
CA VAL A 227 -18.38 3.41 5.73
C VAL A 227 -19.51 4.19 6.38
N ASP A 228 -20.21 5.00 5.60
CA ASP A 228 -21.52 5.46 6.06
C ASP A 228 -22.50 4.32 5.86
N GLU A 229 -23.04 3.90 7.00
CA GLU A 229 -24.07 2.89 7.09
C GLU A 229 -25.32 3.31 6.31
N ASP A 230 -26.01 2.28 5.85
CA ASP A 230 -27.21 2.28 5.03
C ASP A 230 -28.30 3.28 5.51
N THR A 231 -28.26 4.58 5.16
CA THR A 231 -29.43 5.47 5.16
C THR A 231 -29.25 6.66 4.20
N THR A 232 -30.20 6.88 3.28
CA THR A 232 -30.24 7.92 2.22
C THR A 232 -29.23 7.66 1.10
N THR A 233 -29.55 7.43 -0.17
CA THR A 233 -30.60 7.93 -1.06
C THR A 233 -30.92 6.84 -2.11
N GLU A 234 -32.13 6.29 -2.09
CA GLU A 234 -32.65 5.48 -3.22
C GLU A 234 -33.22 6.37 -4.34
N THR A 235 -33.03 7.68 -4.26
CA THR A 235 -33.55 8.63 -5.24
C THR A 235 -32.63 8.78 -6.45
N ASN A 236 -33.22 8.51 -7.61
CA ASN A 236 -32.85 9.00 -8.95
C ASN A 236 -31.85 8.17 -9.77
N ILE A 237 -31.95 6.85 -9.65
CA ILE A 237 -31.31 5.91 -10.60
C ILE A 237 -31.96 5.99 -12.01
N SER A 238 -33.27 6.26 -12.07
CA SER A 238 -34.04 6.43 -13.31
C SER A 238 -33.68 7.73 -14.05
N GLU A 239 -33.46 8.81 -13.31
CA GLU A 239 -33.15 10.14 -13.84
C GLU A 239 -31.73 10.20 -14.43
N LEU A 240 -30.75 9.56 -13.77
CA LEU A 240 -29.36 9.46 -14.26
C LEU A 240 -29.22 8.51 -15.46
N LEU A 241 -30.10 7.51 -15.60
CA LEU A 241 -30.17 6.64 -16.78
C LEU A 241 -30.79 7.37 -17.99
N ALA A 242 -31.71 8.31 -17.75
CA ALA A 242 -32.30 9.17 -18.77
C ALA A 242 -31.31 10.23 -19.29
N ALA A 243 -30.32 10.63 -18.50
CA ALA A 243 -29.29 11.61 -18.86
C ALA A 243 -28.19 11.08 -19.81
N GLY A 244 -28.20 9.78 -20.17
CA GLY A 244 -27.41 9.26 -21.29
C GLY A 244 -25.90 9.11 -21.09
N GLU A 245 -25.36 9.30 -19.88
CA GLU A 245 -23.94 9.10 -19.59
C GLU A 245 -23.58 7.60 -19.59
N ARG A 246 -23.01 7.15 -20.72
CA ARG A 246 -22.45 5.80 -20.89
C ARG A 246 -21.01 5.75 -20.38
N ASP A 247 -20.77 4.74 -19.56
CA ASP A 247 -19.52 3.99 -19.36
C ASP A 247 -18.19 4.78 -19.35
N LEU A 248 -17.74 5.13 -18.14
CA LEU A 248 -16.31 5.24 -17.86
C LEU A 248 -15.75 3.85 -17.49
N ASP A 249 -14.60 3.51 -18.06
CA ASP A 249 -13.85 2.26 -17.90
C ASP A 249 -13.47 2.02 -16.43
N ALA A 250 -14.39 1.41 -15.69
CA ALA A 250 -14.18 1.06 -14.29
C ALA A 250 -13.53 -0.32 -14.20
N LEU A 251 -12.25 -0.33 -13.81
CA LEU A 251 -11.51 -1.56 -13.63
C LEU A 251 -11.76 -2.09 -12.21
N MET A 252 -12.41 -3.26 -12.13
CA MET A 252 -12.71 -3.93 -10.86
C MET A 252 -11.41 -4.41 -10.21
N LEU A 253 -11.03 -3.75 -9.11
CA LEU A 253 -9.84 -4.10 -8.35
C LEU A 253 -10.08 -5.36 -7.51
N GLY A 254 -9.80 -6.52 -8.11
CA GLY A 254 -9.78 -7.80 -7.41
C GLY A 254 -11.08 -8.59 -7.48
N GLY A 255 -11.48 -8.98 -8.69
CA GLY A 255 -12.23 -10.22 -8.91
C GLY A 255 -11.24 -11.35 -9.21
N ARG A 256 -11.32 -12.49 -8.51
CA ARG A 256 -10.74 -13.73 -9.04
C ARG A 256 -11.49 -14.03 -10.34
N VAL A 257 -10.79 -14.08 -11.49
CA VAL A 257 -11.30 -14.81 -12.66
C VAL A 257 -11.58 -16.24 -12.17
N PRO A 258 -12.80 -16.76 -12.31
CA PRO A 258 -13.04 -18.15 -12.03
C PRO A 258 -12.23 -18.95 -13.06
N LEU A 259 -11.07 -19.46 -12.66
CA LEU A 259 -10.48 -20.60 -13.34
C LEU A 259 -11.57 -21.66 -13.39
N LYS A 260 -11.84 -22.17 -14.59
CA LYS A 260 -12.70 -23.33 -14.84
C LYS A 260 -12.19 -24.44 -13.91
N LYS A 261 -12.79 -24.57 -12.73
CA LYS A 261 -12.41 -25.59 -11.77
C LYS A 261 -12.72 -26.91 -12.45
N SER A 262 -11.70 -27.73 -12.67
CA SER A 262 -11.93 -29.16 -12.71
C SER A 262 -12.75 -29.49 -11.46
N SER A 263 -13.84 -30.22 -11.65
CA SER A 263 -14.82 -30.55 -10.63
C SER A 263 -14.18 -31.40 -9.54
N SER A 264 -13.49 -30.77 -8.60
CA SER A 264 -13.29 -31.35 -7.28
C SER A 264 -14.54 -31.02 -6.47
N HIS A 265 -15.42 -32.02 -6.34
CA HIS A 265 -16.49 -31.99 -5.36
C HIS A 265 -15.89 -31.68 -3.99
N HIS A 266 -16.02 -30.42 -3.55
CA HIS A 266 -15.88 -30.07 -2.14
C HIS A 266 -17.15 -30.55 -1.46
N GLY A 267 -17.22 -31.86 -1.21
CA GLY A 267 -18.16 -32.41 -0.25
C GLY A 267 -17.96 -31.65 1.05
N GLN A 268 -19.04 -31.03 1.53
CA GLN A 268 -19.02 -30.36 2.83
C GLN A 268 -18.50 -31.37 3.85
N ILE A 269 -17.36 -31.07 4.49
CA ILE A 269 -16.79 -31.89 5.54
C ILE A 269 -17.60 -31.65 6.81
N THR A 270 -18.85 -32.14 6.80
CA THR A 270 -19.71 -32.28 7.98
C THR A 270 -19.64 -33.69 8.54
N ASN A 271 -18.84 -34.58 7.94
CA ASN A 271 -18.66 -35.93 8.43
C ASN A 271 -17.83 -35.89 9.74
N PRO A 272 -18.43 -36.20 10.91
CA PRO A 272 -17.79 -36.06 12.22
C PRO A 272 -16.52 -36.90 12.35
N MET A 273 -16.43 -37.99 11.58
CA MET A 273 -15.27 -38.88 11.55
C MET A 273 -14.01 -38.20 11.00
N VAL A 274 -14.15 -37.34 9.99
CA VAL A 274 -13.03 -36.60 9.38
C VAL A 274 -12.51 -35.51 10.33
N ILE A 275 -13.43 -34.86 11.06
CA ILE A 275 -13.09 -33.85 12.08
C ILE A 275 -12.33 -34.52 13.24
N LYS A 276 -12.82 -35.67 13.72
CA LYS A 276 -12.15 -36.46 14.77
C LYS A 276 -10.74 -36.88 14.35
N ARG A 277 -10.58 -37.40 13.12
CA ARG A 277 -9.28 -37.81 12.57
C ARG A 277 -8.30 -36.65 12.41
N LYS A 278 -8.78 -35.45 12.08
CA LYS A 278 -7.95 -34.25 11.96
C LYS A 278 -7.53 -33.71 13.33
N ALA A 279 -8.42 -33.72 14.31
CA ALA A 279 -8.11 -33.38 15.70
C ALA A 279 -7.08 -34.35 16.29
N GLU A 280 -7.21 -35.64 15.99
CA GLU A 280 -6.28 -36.69 16.41
C GLU A 280 -4.89 -36.52 15.80
N ARG A 281 -4.80 -36.22 14.49
CA ARG A 281 -3.52 -35.85 13.85
C ARG A 281 -2.88 -34.61 14.46
N HIS A 282 -3.69 -33.63 14.86
CA HIS A 282 -3.19 -32.42 15.54
C HIS A 282 -2.65 -32.74 16.94
N ARG A 283 -3.35 -33.57 17.72
CA ARG A 283 -2.87 -34.06 19.02
C ARG A 283 -1.56 -34.84 18.89
N TYR A 284 -1.48 -35.73 17.89
CA TYR A 284 -0.27 -36.51 17.62
C TYR A 284 0.92 -35.61 17.24
N ARG A 285 0.71 -34.61 16.38
CA ARG A 285 1.76 -33.62 16.06
C ARG A 285 2.24 -32.88 17.31
N ASN A 286 1.33 -32.42 18.17
CA ASN A 286 1.70 -31.73 19.40
C ASN A 286 2.51 -32.64 20.34
N GLN A 287 2.12 -33.90 20.49
CA GLN A 287 2.88 -34.87 21.31
C GLN A 287 4.29 -35.14 20.75
N GLN A 288 4.43 -35.20 19.42
CA GLN A 288 5.73 -35.37 18.77
C GLN A 288 6.62 -34.13 18.96
N VAL A 289 6.06 -32.92 18.92
CA VAL A 289 6.79 -31.68 19.22
C VAL A 289 7.28 -31.67 20.67
N VAL A 290 6.40 -31.96 21.64
CA VAL A 290 6.77 -32.04 23.06
C VAL A 290 7.84 -33.10 23.34
N ARG A 291 7.77 -34.26 22.66
CA ARG A 291 8.82 -35.29 22.75
C ARG A 291 10.16 -34.79 22.21
N ARG A 292 10.17 -34.11 21.07
CA ARG A 292 11.39 -33.53 20.49
C ARG A 292 12.01 -32.48 21.41
N GLU A 293 11.18 -31.61 22.01
CA GLU A 293 11.64 -30.61 22.97
C GLU A 293 12.24 -31.25 24.23
N ARG A 294 11.60 -32.29 24.79
CA ARG A 294 12.17 -33.05 25.92
C ARG A 294 13.50 -33.70 25.55
N ASN A 295 13.58 -34.34 24.39
CA ASN A 295 14.81 -35.00 23.97
C ASN A 295 15.92 -33.97 23.76
N ALA A 296 15.62 -32.81 23.16
CA ALA A 296 16.56 -31.71 23.02
C ALA A 296 17.05 -31.19 24.39
N HIS A 297 16.15 -31.06 25.36
CA HIS A 297 16.50 -30.65 26.72
C HIS A 297 17.40 -31.68 27.42
N ILE A 298 17.11 -32.98 27.28
CA ILE A 298 17.94 -34.06 27.82
C ILE A 298 19.34 -34.02 27.19
N THR A 299 19.43 -33.89 25.87
CA THR A 299 20.73 -33.81 25.18
C THR A 299 21.55 -32.59 25.61
N LEU A 300 20.90 -31.44 25.84
CA LEU A 300 21.57 -30.24 26.33
C LEU A 300 22.04 -30.40 27.78
N SER A 301 21.26 -31.06 28.64
CA SER A 301 21.68 -31.33 30.03
C SER A 301 22.83 -32.34 30.14
N VAL A 302 22.87 -33.34 29.26
CA VAL A 302 23.94 -34.35 29.24
C VAL A 302 25.25 -33.76 28.73
N ASN A 303 25.20 -32.77 27.83
CA ASN A 303 26.40 -32.09 27.31
C ASN A 303 26.89 -30.94 28.23
N SER A 304 26.24 -30.70 29.37
CA SER A 304 26.57 -29.63 30.32
C SER A 304 27.28 -30.11 31.60
N VAL A 305 27.60 -31.40 31.69
CA VAL A 305 28.43 -32.06 32.72
C VAL A 305 29.68 -32.59 32.06
#